data_AF-A0AAP8BDV0-F1
#
_entry.id   AF-A0AAP8BDV0-F1
#
_cell.length_a   1.000
_cell.length_b   1.000
_cell.length_c   1.000
_cell.angle_alpha   90.00
_cell.angle_beta   90.00
_cell.angle_gamma   90.00
#
_symmetry.space_group_name_H-M   'P 1'
#
loop_
_entity.id
_entity.type
_entity.pdbx_description
1 polymer ?
#
loop_
_entity_poly.entity_id
_entity_poly.type
_entity_poly.pdbx_seq_one_letter_code
_entity_poly.pdbx_strand_id
1 'polypeptide(L)' 'MKRRLLDLGFFPGATIKVLQRSPLGDPVAYQVSNTTIALRSEESSLIFGVLIGDDFR' A
#
# COMPACT_ATOMS: atom_id res chain seq x y z
N MET A 1 -11.55 4.39 13.47
CA MET A 1 -11.09 3.88 12.16
C MET A 1 -9.58 3.54 12.11
N LYS A 2 -8.85 3.42 13.25
CA LYS A 2 -7.40 3.11 13.27
C LYS A 2 -7.03 1.62 13.27
N ARG A 3 -7.98 0.72 13.59
CA ARG A 3 -7.71 -0.73 13.73
C ARG A 3 -7.61 -1.47 12.40
N ARG A 4 -8.48 -1.14 11.44
CA ARG A 4 -8.55 -1.85 10.15
C ARG A 4 -7.26 -1.82 9.35
N LEU A 5 -6.51 -0.71 9.36
CA LEU A 5 -5.23 -0.63 8.65
C LEU A 5 -4.15 -1.52 9.30
N LEU A 6 -4.11 -1.58 10.64
CA LEU A 6 -3.21 -2.48 11.36
C LEU A 6 -3.55 -3.95 11.07
N ASP A 7 -4.84 -4.29 11.08
CA ASP A 7 -5.32 -5.64 10.75
C ASP A 7 -5.00 -6.03 9.29
N LEU A 8 -4.91 -5.04 8.40
CA LEU A 8 -4.52 -5.20 7.00
C LEU A 8 -2.99 -5.25 6.77
N GLY A 9 -2.20 -5.13 7.84
CA GLY A 9 -0.74 -5.19 7.76
C GLY A 9 -0.05 -3.83 7.52
N PHE A 10 -0.79 -2.71 7.56
CA PHE A 10 -0.20 -1.37 7.53
C PHE A 10 0.25 -0.97 8.93
N PHE A 11 1.48 -1.35 9.28
CA PHE A 11 2.16 -0.93 10.51
C PHE A 11 3.53 -0.30 10.18
N PRO A 12 4.11 0.51 11.08
CA PRO A 12 5.44 1.09 10.86
C PRO A 12 6.49 0.00 10.61
N GLY A 13 7.20 0.10 9.48
CA GLY A 13 8.18 -0.90 9.04
C GLY A 13 7.61 -1.99 8.12
N ALA A 14 6.29 -1.99 7.85
CA ALA A 14 5.71 -2.86 6.83
C ALA A 14 6.23 -2.48 5.44
N THR A 15 6.66 -3.49 4.67
CA THR A 15 7.04 -3.29 3.27
C THR A 15 5.79 -3.34 2.41
N ILE A 16 5.59 -2.28 1.62
CA ILE A 16 4.44 -2.12 0.73
C ILE A 16 4.96 -2.08 -0.70
N LYS A 17 4.41 -2.92 -1.58
CA LYS A 17 4.73 -2.90 -3.01
C LYS A 17 3.56 -2.34 -3.81
N VAL A 18 3.82 -1.37 -4.67
CA VAL A 18 2.81 -0.89 -5.62
C VAL A 18 2.73 -1.91 -6.76
N LEU A 19 1.57 -2.55 -6.93
CA LEU A 19 1.38 -3.56 -7.96
C LEU A 19 0.88 -2.93 -9.26
N GLN A 20 -0.26 -2.24 -9.19
CA GLN A 20 -0.95 -1.76 -10.38
C GLN A 20 -1.81 -0.55 -10.04
N ARG A 21 -1.85 0.44 -10.92
CA ARG A 21 -2.85 1.50 -10.87
C ARG A 21 -4.00 1.14 -11.79
N SER A 22 -5.23 1.40 -11.36
CA SER A 22 -6.40 1.30 -12.22
C SER A 22 -6.19 2.10 -13.51
N PRO A 23 -6.72 1.63 -14.67
CA PRO A 23 -6.59 2.35 -15.95
C PRO A 23 -7.12 3.78 -15.90
N LEU A 24 -8.11 4.04 -15.03
CA LEU A 24 -8.70 5.36 -14.82
C LEU A 24 -7.97 6.21 -13.76
N GLY A 25 -6.83 5.73 -13.25
CA GLY A 25 -6.01 6.41 -12.25
C GLY A 25 -6.34 6.05 -10.80
N ASP A 26 -7.54 5.56 -10.51
CA ASP A 26 -8.02 5.18 -9.17
C ASP A 26 -8.91 3.92 -9.22
N PRO A 27 -8.81 2.99 -8.25
CA PRO A 27 -7.87 2.92 -7.12
C PRO A 27 -6.52 2.31 -7.51
N VAL A 28 -5.55 2.35 -6.59
CA VAL A 28 -4.23 1.72 -6.76
C VAL A 28 -4.14 0.45 -5.91
N ALA A 29 -3.68 -0.64 -6.51
CA ALA A 29 -3.43 -1.91 -5.85
C ALA A 29 -2.03 -1.94 -5.22
N TYR A 30 -2.01 -2.19 -3.91
CA TYR A 30 -0.82 -2.33 -3.08
C TYR A 30 -0.73 -3.75 -2.53
N GLN A 31 0.47 -4.32 -2.45
CA GLN A 31 0.74 -5.58 -1.77
C GLN A 31 1.34 -5.28 -0.40
N VAL A 32 0.72 -5.81 0.65
CA VAL A 32 1.13 -5.64 2.05
C VAL A 32 1.14 -7.00 2.72
N SER A 33 2.31 -7.45 3.21
CA SER A 33 2.44 -8.67 4.02
C SER A 33 1.71 -9.92 3.47
N ASN A 34 1.71 -10.11 2.14
CA ASN A 34 1.00 -11.15 1.35
C ASN A 34 -0.48 -10.90 0.99
N THR A 35 -1.04 -9.75 1.33
CA THR A 35 -2.41 -9.38 0.91
C THR A 35 -2.38 -8.27 -0.12
N THR A 36 -3.20 -8.39 -1.16
CA THR A 36 -3.41 -7.32 -2.14
C THR A 36 -4.58 -6.46 -1.71
N ILE A 37 -4.33 -5.15 -1.60
CA ILE A 37 -5.27 -4.17 -1.08
C ILE A 37 -5.38 -3.03 -2.09
N ALA A 38 -6.59 -2.78 -2.58
CA ALA A 38 -6.88 -1.62 -3.40
C ALA A 38 -7.20 -0.43 -2.49
N LEU A 39 -6.37 0.62 -2.54
CA LEU A 39 -6.61 1.87 -1.84
C LEU A 39 -6.95 2.96 -2.84
N ARG A 40 -7.94 3.78 -2.50
CA ARG A 40 -8.23 5.00 -3.26
C ARG A 40 -7.13 6.03 -3.07
N SER A 41 -7.08 7.00 -3.96
CA SER A 41 -6.13 8.11 -3.93
C SER A 41 -6.28 8.92 -2.66
N GLU A 42 -7.52 9.13 -2.19
CA GLU A 42 -7.81 9.84 -0.93
C GLU A 42 -7.24 9.11 0.30
N GLU A 43 -7.28 7.77 0.32
CA GLU A 43 -6.79 6.97 1.45
C GLU A 43 -5.28 6.77 1.39
N SER A 44 -4.74 6.47 0.20
CA SER A 44 -3.30 6.28 0.00
C SER A 44 -2.50 7.56 0.23
N SER A 45 -3.10 8.74 0.01
CA SER A 45 -2.49 10.03 0.35
C SER A 45 -2.28 10.25 1.85
N LEU A 46 -2.92 9.45 2.71
CA LEU A 46 -2.75 9.50 4.17
C LEU A 46 -1.62 8.58 4.66
N ILE A 47 -1.05 7.75 3.78
CA ILE A 47 0.01 6.79 4.09
C ILE A 47 1.34 7.39 3.64
N PHE A 48 2.27 7.51 4.58
CA PHE A 48 3.60 8.02 4.34
C PHE A 48 4.64 6.92 4.56
N GLY A 49 5.68 6.91 3.74
CA GLY A 49 6.75 5.93 3.82
C GLY A 49 8.00 6.39 3.10
N VAL A 50 9.05 5.57 3.19
CA VAL A 50 10.30 5.79 2.49
C VAL A 50 10.37 4.78 1.34
N LEU A 51 10.80 5.23 0.16
CA LEU A 51 11.09 4.32 -0.94
C LEU A 51 12.27 3.44 -0.54
N ILE A 52 11.99 2.15 -0.34
CA ILE A 52 13.02 1.13 -0.18
C ILE A 52 13.36 0.67 -1.59
N GLY A 53 14.60 0.88 -2.03
CA GLY A 53 15.06 0.51 -3.37
C GLY A 53 14.76 -0.97 -3.65
N ASP A 54 14.26 -1.25 -4.85
CA ASP A 54 13.87 -2.59 -5.27
C ASP A 54 15.12 -3.49 -5.24
N ASP A 55 15.10 -4.53 -4.39
CA ASP A 55 16.16 -5.53 -4.27
C ASP A 55 16.02 -6.45 -5.50
N PHE A 56 16.36 -5.93 -6.69
CA PHE A 56 16.55 -6.71 -7.91
C PHE A 56 17.74 -7.65 -7.68
N ARG A 57 17.46 -8.81 -7.09
CA ARG A 57 18.28 -10.01 -7.27
C ARG A 57 17.96 -10.68 -8.59
#